data_AF-A0A821PSW3-F1
#
_entry.id   AF-A0A821PSW3-F1
#
_cell.length_a   1.000
_cell.length_b   1.000
_cell.length_c   1.000
_cell.angle_alpha   90.00
_cell.angle_beta   90.00
_cell.angle_gamma   90.00
#
_symmetry.space_group_name_H-M   'P 1'
#
loop_
_entity.id
_entity.type
_entity.pdbx_description
1 polymer ?
#
loop_
_entity_poly.entity_id
_entity_poly.type
_entity_poly.pdbx_seq_one_letter_code
_entity_poly.pdbx_strand_id
1 'polypeptide(L)'
;SRPFRQPVDPIALNIPDYSIIIKHPMDISTMSNKLLRGEYKTPLEFCNDAWLMFNNAWLYNKKGTSIYKMCTKLSEIFVKAIDPVLQKLGYCCGRQYVYLSQVMFCYGNQLCCQILHGRNFHYYNNSNPSQLNLSYNAYTFCDQCFNSAKGDSIFVVDDQNQPLIKI
;
A
#
# COMPACT_ATOMS: atom_id res chain seq x y z
N SER A 1 12.96 -4.60 -18.28
CA SER A 1 11.50 -4.66 -18.52
C SER A 1 10.99 -6.02 -19.00
N ARG A 2 11.83 -7.03 -19.31
CA ARG A 2 11.40 -8.31 -19.94
C ARG A 2 10.15 -8.97 -19.30
N PRO A 3 10.02 -9.08 -17.96
CA PRO A 3 8.86 -9.74 -17.34
C PRO A 3 7.51 -9.06 -17.58
N PHE A 4 7.51 -7.81 -18.03
CA PHE A 4 6.31 -6.98 -18.22
C PHE A 4 5.92 -6.81 -19.68
N ARG A 5 6.69 -7.42 -20.61
CA ARG A 5 6.52 -7.20 -22.05
C ARG A 5 5.37 -7.98 -22.67
N GLN A 6 4.90 -9.02 -22.00
CA GLN A 6 3.88 -9.97 -22.48
C GLN A 6 2.96 -10.32 -21.32
N PRO A 7 1.74 -10.82 -21.59
CA PRO A 7 0.86 -11.31 -20.56
C PRO A 7 1.55 -12.39 -19.71
N VAL A 8 1.31 -12.37 -18.41
CA VAL A 8 1.81 -13.41 -17.51
C VAL A 8 1.12 -14.72 -17.86
N ASP A 9 1.89 -15.76 -18.13
CA ASP A 9 1.41 -17.13 -18.31
C ASP A 9 1.66 -17.91 -17.01
N PRO A 10 0.62 -18.15 -16.18
CA PRO A 10 0.81 -18.79 -14.88
C PRO A 10 1.25 -20.25 -14.99
N ILE A 11 0.89 -20.94 -16.07
CA ILE A 11 1.22 -22.35 -16.28
C ILE A 11 2.69 -22.45 -16.70
N ALA A 12 3.10 -21.69 -17.71
CA ALA A 12 4.48 -21.70 -18.20
C ALA A 12 5.49 -21.23 -17.14
N LEU A 13 5.08 -20.33 -16.24
CA LEU A 13 5.91 -19.81 -15.15
C LEU A 13 5.79 -20.63 -13.86
N ASN A 14 4.96 -21.68 -13.84
CA ASN A 14 4.71 -22.54 -12.68
C ASN A 14 4.27 -21.76 -11.42
N ILE A 15 3.32 -20.84 -11.61
CA ILE A 15 2.74 -19.98 -10.57
C ILE A 15 1.20 -20.07 -10.58
N PRO A 16 0.63 -21.23 -10.24
CA PRO A 16 -0.81 -21.51 -10.45
C PRO A 16 -1.75 -20.62 -9.62
N ASP A 17 -1.24 -19.99 -8.54
CA ASP A 17 -1.98 -19.08 -7.68
C ASP A 17 -2.10 -17.66 -8.24
N TYR A 18 -1.43 -17.34 -9.35
CA TYR A 18 -1.39 -15.98 -9.91
C TYR A 18 -2.79 -15.43 -10.20
N SER A 19 -3.69 -16.21 -10.83
CA SER A 19 -5.07 -15.79 -11.14
C SER A 19 -5.97 -15.71 -9.91
N ILE A 20 -5.59 -16.37 -8.81
CA ILE A 20 -6.29 -16.28 -7.52
C ILE A 20 -5.95 -14.94 -6.85
N ILE A 21 -4.70 -14.49 -6.95
CA ILE A 21 -4.23 -13.24 -6.32
C ILE A 21 -4.51 -12.03 -7.23
N ILE A 22 -4.19 -12.14 -8.51
CA ILE A 22 -4.29 -11.06 -9.50
C ILE A 22 -5.57 -11.22 -10.32
N LYS A 23 -6.53 -10.33 -10.08
CA LYS A 23 -7.86 -10.37 -10.70
C LYS A 23 -7.93 -9.72 -12.07
N HIS A 24 -7.12 -8.70 -12.31
CA HIS A 24 -7.10 -7.95 -13.55
C HIS A 24 -5.65 -7.86 -14.05
N PRO A 25 -5.13 -8.88 -14.73
CA PRO A 25 -3.77 -8.86 -15.25
C PRO A 25 -3.60 -7.76 -16.29
N MET A 26 -2.40 -7.18 -16.36
CA MET A 26 -2.03 -6.14 -17.31
C MET A 26 -0.54 -6.22 -17.63
N ASP A 27 -0.17 -5.90 -18.87
CA ASP A 27 1.19 -5.93 -19.39
C ASP A 27 1.38 -4.91 -20.53
N ILE A 28 2.64 -4.66 -20.92
CA ILE A 28 2.99 -3.65 -21.92
C ILE A 28 2.40 -3.96 -23.30
N SER A 29 2.35 -5.24 -23.72
CA SER A 29 1.81 -5.58 -25.04
C SER A 29 0.30 -5.36 -25.10
N THR A 30 -0.42 -5.69 -24.02
CA THR A 30 -1.84 -5.40 -23.89
C THR A 30 -2.09 -3.89 -23.94
N MET A 31 -1.37 -3.10 -23.15
CA MET A 31 -1.48 -1.63 -23.18
C MET A 31 -1.18 -1.04 -24.56
N SER A 32 -0.13 -1.54 -25.22
CA SER A 32 0.25 -1.11 -26.58
C SER A 32 -0.88 -1.39 -27.57
N ASN A 33 -1.51 -2.57 -27.50
CA ASN A 33 -2.62 -2.92 -28.37
C ASN A 33 -3.86 -2.05 -28.12
N LYS A 34 -4.20 -1.80 -26.84
CA LYS A 34 -5.30 -0.90 -26.46
C LYS A 34 -5.07 0.51 -27.00
N LEU A 35 -3.84 1.02 -26.91
CA LEU A 35 -3.47 2.33 -27.43
C LEU A 35 -3.62 2.39 -28.96
N LEU A 36 -3.10 1.40 -29.68
CA LEU A 36 -3.16 1.35 -31.16
C LEU A 36 -4.59 1.21 -31.68
N ARG A 37 -5.48 0.58 -30.90
CA ARG A 37 -6.91 0.44 -31.23
C ARG A 37 -7.75 1.66 -30.81
N GLY A 38 -7.15 2.65 -30.17
CA GLY A 38 -7.87 3.83 -29.67
C GLY A 38 -8.84 3.52 -28.53
N GLU A 39 -8.59 2.45 -27.75
CA GLU A 39 -9.48 2.02 -26.66
C GLU A 39 -9.40 2.95 -25.42
N TYR A 40 -8.39 3.82 -25.35
CA TYR A 40 -8.25 4.82 -24.29
C TYR A 40 -8.95 6.12 -24.70
N LYS A 41 -9.98 6.51 -23.95
CA LYS A 41 -10.70 7.77 -24.17
C LYS A 41 -9.92 8.97 -23.64
N THR A 42 -9.10 8.75 -22.61
CA THR A 42 -8.26 9.77 -22.00
C THR A 42 -6.85 9.23 -21.74
N PRO A 43 -5.81 10.06 -21.73
CA PRO A 43 -4.45 9.61 -21.42
C PRO A 43 -4.31 9.12 -19.96
N LEU A 44 -5.24 9.49 -19.07
CA LEU A 44 -5.29 8.96 -17.70
C LEU A 44 -5.69 7.49 -17.65
N GLU A 45 -6.52 7.00 -18.58
CA GLU A 45 -6.87 5.57 -18.65
C GLU A 45 -5.65 4.71 -18.99
N PHE A 46 -4.77 5.20 -19.88
CA PHE A 46 -3.48 4.55 -20.14
C PHE A 46 -2.59 4.53 -18.89
N CYS A 47 -2.56 5.63 -18.13
CA CYS A 47 -1.83 5.68 -16.87
C CYS A 47 -2.39 4.69 -15.84
N ASN A 48 -3.71 4.54 -15.77
CA ASN A 48 -4.36 3.59 -14.86
C ASN A 48 -3.95 2.15 -15.17
N ASP A 49 -3.87 1.75 -16.45
CA ASP A 49 -3.38 0.42 -16.82
C ASP A 49 -1.89 0.24 -16.50
N ALA A 50 -1.07 1.28 -16.68
CA ALA A 50 0.35 1.25 -16.29
C ALA A 50 0.49 0.99 -14.78
N TRP A 51 -0.29 1.72 -13.97
CA TRP A 51 -0.31 1.55 -12.52
C TRP A 51 -0.91 0.22 -12.09
N LEU A 52 -1.93 -0.28 -12.77
CA LEU A 52 -2.47 -1.63 -12.54
C LEU A 52 -1.40 -2.70 -12.74
N MET A 53 -0.63 -2.63 -13.83
CA MET A 53 0.50 -3.53 -14.07
C MET A 53 1.53 -3.48 -12.94
N PHE A 54 1.90 -2.28 -12.46
CA PHE A 54 2.85 -2.13 -11.35
C PHE A 54 2.31 -2.68 -10.03
N ASN A 55 1.06 -2.35 -9.71
CA ASN A 55 0.40 -2.77 -8.47
C ASN A 55 0.22 -4.29 -8.43
N ASN A 56 -0.16 -4.92 -9.55
CA ASN A 56 -0.22 -6.38 -9.65
C ASN A 56 1.14 -7.03 -9.38
N ALA A 57 2.21 -6.45 -9.95
CA ALA A 57 3.56 -6.97 -9.75
C ALA A 57 4.03 -6.82 -8.29
N TRP A 58 3.77 -5.68 -7.64
CA TRP A 58 4.11 -5.49 -6.23
C TRP A 58 3.26 -6.33 -5.27
N LEU A 59 2.00 -6.59 -5.61
CA LEU A 59 1.11 -7.43 -4.83
C LEU A 59 1.56 -8.89 -4.87
N TYR A 60 1.83 -9.43 -6.05
CA TYR A 60 2.17 -10.84 -6.23
C TYR A 60 3.60 -11.16 -5.77
N ASN A 61 4.55 -10.26 -6.01
CA ASN A 61 5.97 -10.53 -5.76
C ASN A 61 6.42 -9.99 -4.40
N LYS A 62 7.13 -10.82 -3.62
CA LYS A 62 7.69 -10.38 -2.33
C LYS A 62 8.67 -9.22 -2.52
N LYS A 63 8.66 -8.28 -1.56
CA LYS A 63 9.68 -7.22 -1.44
C LYS A 63 11.07 -7.85 -1.45
N GLY A 64 11.97 -7.32 -2.28
CA GLY A 64 13.36 -7.80 -2.41
C GLY A 64 13.63 -8.73 -3.59
N THR A 65 12.60 -9.35 -4.18
CA THR A 65 12.73 -10.16 -5.40
C THR A 65 13.17 -9.32 -6.61
N SER A 66 13.76 -9.97 -7.61
CA SER A 66 14.20 -9.30 -8.85
C SER A 66 13.04 -8.65 -9.61
N ILE A 67 11.89 -9.32 -9.69
CA ILE A 67 10.66 -8.80 -10.32
C ILE A 67 10.16 -7.54 -9.61
N TYR A 68 10.09 -7.56 -8.26
CA TYR A 68 9.68 -6.41 -7.48
C TYR A 68 10.60 -5.20 -7.75
N LYS A 69 11.92 -5.40 -7.69
CA LYS A 69 12.92 -4.34 -7.94
C LYS A 69 12.82 -3.80 -9.37
N MET A 70 12.64 -4.68 -10.36
CA MET A 70 12.44 -4.27 -11.75
C MET A 70 11.14 -3.48 -11.94
N CYS A 71 10.06 -3.87 -11.26
CA CYS A 71 8.79 -3.14 -11.27
C CYS A 71 8.98 -1.71 -10.74
N THR A 72 9.61 -1.57 -9.56
CA THR A 72 9.91 -0.26 -8.96
C THR A 72 10.77 0.60 -9.88
N LYS A 73 11.78 0.02 -10.53
CA LYS A 73 12.59 0.80 -11.47
C LYS A 73 11.80 1.24 -12.70
N LEU A 74 10.90 0.39 -13.20
CA LEU A 74 10.07 0.68 -14.36
C LEU A 74 9.04 1.78 -14.05
N SER A 75 8.44 1.78 -12.85
CA SER A 75 7.50 2.83 -12.43
C SER A 75 8.18 4.20 -12.28
N GLU A 76 9.42 4.25 -11.78
CA GLU A 76 10.21 5.50 -11.74
C GLU A 76 10.47 6.07 -13.15
N ILE A 77 10.82 5.20 -14.10
CA ILE A 77 11.05 5.60 -15.50
C ILE A 77 9.74 6.07 -16.13
N PHE A 78 8.64 5.36 -15.86
CA PHE A 78 7.31 5.71 -16.35
C PHE A 78 6.91 7.14 -15.93
N VAL A 79 7.01 7.48 -14.63
CA VAL A 79 6.67 8.83 -14.14
C VAL A 79 7.49 9.91 -14.85
N LYS A 80 8.81 9.71 -15.01
CA LYS A 80 9.69 10.66 -15.71
C LYS A 80 9.31 10.84 -17.18
N ALA A 81 8.83 9.79 -17.82
CA ALA A 81 8.46 9.82 -19.24
C ALA A 81 7.04 10.38 -19.47
N ILE A 82 6.09 10.06 -18.60
CA ILE A 82 4.67 10.39 -18.80
C ILE A 82 4.32 11.83 -18.38
N ASP A 83 4.99 12.37 -17.36
CA ASP A 83 4.69 13.72 -16.84
C ASP A 83 4.79 14.79 -17.94
N PRO A 84 5.88 14.87 -18.75
CA PRO A 84 5.97 15.85 -19.84
C PRO A 84 4.91 15.66 -20.94
N VAL A 85 4.47 14.41 -21.18
CA VAL A 85 3.44 14.11 -22.18
C VAL A 85 2.09 14.62 -21.71
N LEU A 86 1.73 14.33 -20.46
CA LEU A 86 0.47 14.75 -19.87
C LEU A 86 0.38 16.27 -19.70
N GLN A 87 1.48 16.93 -19.36
CA GLN A 87 1.55 18.39 -19.31
C GLN A 87 1.26 19.03 -20.67
N LYS A 88 1.79 18.47 -21.76
CA LYS A 88 1.45 18.93 -23.13
C LYS A 88 -0.02 18.71 -23.48
N LEU A 89 -0.67 17.73 -22.87
CA LEU A 89 -2.10 17.43 -23.05
C LEU A 89 -3.01 18.22 -22.09
N GLY A 90 -2.45 19.13 -21.28
CA GLY A 90 -3.22 19.98 -20.35
C GLY A 90 -3.47 19.37 -18.96
N TYR A 91 -2.81 18.25 -18.63
CA TYR A 91 -2.90 17.61 -17.31
C TYR A 91 -1.71 18.02 -16.42
N CYS A 92 -1.84 17.91 -15.09
CA CYS A 92 -0.76 18.25 -14.17
C CYS A 92 0.40 17.22 -14.20
N CYS A 93 0.08 15.93 -14.11
CA CYS A 93 1.02 14.80 -14.09
C CYS A 93 0.30 13.45 -14.30
N GLY A 94 1.06 12.37 -14.49
CA GLY A 94 0.54 10.99 -14.63
C GLY A 94 0.73 10.12 -13.39
N ARG A 95 0.96 10.77 -12.25
CA ARG A 95 1.30 10.09 -11.01
C ARG A 95 0.05 9.46 -10.40
N GLN A 96 0.21 8.26 -9.86
CA GLN A 96 -0.81 7.68 -9.01
C GLN A 96 -0.80 8.42 -7.67
N TYR A 97 -1.86 9.18 -7.41
CA TYR A 97 -2.10 9.73 -6.10
C TYR A 97 -2.60 8.62 -5.19
N VAL A 98 -1.75 8.16 -4.29
CA VAL A 98 -2.12 7.29 -3.18
C VAL A 98 -2.35 8.13 -1.95
N TYR A 99 -3.51 7.96 -1.31
CA TYR A 99 -3.73 8.49 0.02
C TYR A 99 -2.80 7.73 0.97
N LEU A 100 -1.74 8.39 1.43
CA LEU A 100 -0.92 7.84 2.50
C LEU A 100 -1.79 7.83 3.75
N SER A 101 -2.02 6.64 4.32
CA SER A 101 -2.67 6.50 5.61
C SER A 101 -1.99 7.46 6.59
N GLN A 102 -2.78 8.19 7.37
CA GLN A 102 -2.25 9.07 8.42
C GLN A 102 -1.26 8.28 9.29
N VAL A 103 -0.22 8.97 9.80
CA VAL A 103 0.76 8.36 10.70
C VAL A 103 0.00 7.75 11.87
N MET A 104 0.13 6.44 12.05
CA MET A 104 -0.51 5.77 13.17
C MET A 104 0.37 5.92 14.41
N PHE A 105 -0.25 6.29 15.52
CA PHE A 105 0.43 6.45 16.80
C PHE A 105 0.32 5.16 17.61
N CYS A 106 1.36 4.84 18.37
CA CYS A 106 1.34 3.74 19.32
C CYS A 106 1.02 4.29 20.72
N TYR A 107 -0.03 3.76 21.34
CA TYR A 107 -0.54 4.21 22.65
C TYR A 107 0.08 3.46 23.84
N GLY A 108 1.02 2.54 23.62
CA GLY A 108 1.64 1.73 24.68
C GLY A 108 2.88 2.34 25.34
N ASN A 109 3.32 3.53 24.94
CA ASN A 109 4.47 4.23 25.51
C ASN A 109 4.17 5.73 25.65
N GLN A 110 4.61 6.35 26.74
CA GLN A 110 4.47 7.80 26.97
C GLN A 110 5.35 8.64 26.03
N LEU A 111 6.40 8.04 25.46
CA LEU A 111 7.20 8.65 24.41
C LEU A 111 6.48 8.48 23.06
N CYS A 112 6.42 9.56 22.25
CA CYS A 112 5.77 9.63 20.93
C CYS A 112 6.22 8.51 19.96
N CYS A 113 5.70 7.31 20.15
CA CYS A 113 6.01 6.14 19.36
C CYS A 113 5.10 6.13 18.11
N GLN A 114 5.72 6.11 16.93
CA GLN A 114 5.00 6.08 15.65
C GLN A 114 5.09 4.69 15.02
N ILE A 115 3.99 4.23 14.43
CA ILE A 115 3.92 2.99 13.66
C ILE A 115 4.18 3.37 12.19
N LEU A 116 5.37 3.05 11.70
CA LEU A 116 5.78 3.35 10.33
C LEU A 116 4.93 2.57 9.31
N HIS A 117 4.75 3.17 8.13
CA HIS A 117 3.95 2.58 7.06
C HIS A 117 4.46 1.17 6.68
N GLY A 118 3.52 0.22 6.61
CA GLY A 118 3.81 -1.19 6.29
C GLY A 118 4.37 -2.02 7.44
N ARG A 119 4.37 -1.51 8.69
CA ARG A 119 4.61 -2.31 9.89
C ARG A 119 3.33 -2.97 10.38
N ASN A 120 3.47 -4.14 11.01
CA ASN A 120 2.38 -4.75 11.75
C ASN A 120 2.07 -3.91 12.99
N PHE A 121 0.81 -4.00 13.42
CA PHE A 121 0.33 -3.35 14.62
C PHE A 121 -0.79 -4.17 15.23
N HIS A 122 -1.00 -3.96 16.52
CA HIS A 122 -2.12 -4.49 17.27
C HIS A 122 -3.12 -3.37 17.51
N TYR A 123 -4.41 -3.70 17.65
CA TYR A 123 -5.41 -2.71 17.99
C TYR A 123 -6.37 -3.24 19.05
N TYR A 124 -6.81 -2.34 19.91
CA TYR A 124 -7.89 -2.57 20.87
C TYR A 124 -9.10 -1.75 20.41
N ASN A 125 -10.27 -2.40 20.36
CA ASN A 125 -11.54 -1.73 20.09
C ASN A 125 -12.22 -1.39 21.42
N ASN A 126 -12.34 -0.10 21.70
CA ASN A 126 -12.98 0.40 22.89
C ASN A 126 -14.49 0.51 22.67
N SER A 127 -15.21 -0.58 22.96
CA SER A 127 -16.65 -0.67 22.74
C SER A 127 -17.48 0.20 23.72
N ASN A 128 -16.89 0.69 24.81
CA ASN A 128 -17.56 1.55 25.78
C ASN A 128 -16.61 2.64 26.34
N PRO A 129 -16.38 3.73 25.58
CA PRO A 129 -15.40 4.77 25.95
C PRO A 129 -15.59 5.38 27.33
N SER A 130 -16.85 5.51 27.74
CA SER A 130 -17.25 6.09 29.03
C SER A 130 -16.88 5.22 30.24
N GLN A 131 -16.59 3.93 30.06
CA GLN A 131 -16.35 3.00 31.18
C GLN A 131 -14.91 3.01 31.68
N LEU A 132 -13.95 3.33 30.81
CA LEU A 132 -12.51 3.23 31.11
C LEU A 132 -11.78 4.60 31.08
N ASN A 133 -12.51 5.71 31.05
CA ASN A 133 -11.96 7.06 30.83
C ASN A 133 -11.03 7.11 29.61
N LEU A 134 -11.43 6.43 28.53
CA LEU A 134 -10.69 6.38 27.27
C LEU A 134 -11.43 7.26 26.25
N SER A 135 -10.72 8.20 25.64
CA SER A 135 -11.27 9.21 24.73
C SER A 135 -11.62 8.70 23.34
N TYR A 136 -10.99 7.60 22.89
CA TYR A 136 -11.10 7.10 21.52
C TYR A 136 -11.77 5.72 21.45
N ASN A 137 -12.38 5.45 20.30
CA ASN A 137 -13.03 4.16 20.00
C ASN A 137 -12.03 3.04 19.70
N ALA A 138 -10.77 3.37 19.41
CA ALA A 138 -9.75 2.39 19.16
C ALA A 138 -8.36 2.92 19.54
N TYR A 139 -7.50 1.99 19.96
CA TYR A 139 -6.12 2.26 20.36
C TYR A 139 -5.19 1.30 19.63
N THR A 140 -4.11 1.83 19.07
CA THR A 140 -3.14 1.04 18.29
C THR A 140 -1.81 0.89 19.03
N PHE A 141 -1.14 -0.25 18.85
CA PHE A 141 0.12 -0.58 19.51
C PHE A 141 1.11 -1.15 18.50
N CYS A 142 2.36 -0.71 18.56
CA CYS A 142 3.44 -1.36 17.80
C CYS A 142 3.80 -2.72 18.43
N ASP A 143 4.41 -3.61 17.65
CA ASP A 143 4.83 -4.94 18.12
C ASP A 143 5.67 -4.87 19.39
N GLN A 144 6.56 -3.89 19.51
CA GLN A 144 7.42 -3.75 20.69
C GLN A 144 6.62 -3.43 21.96
N CYS A 145 5.69 -2.48 21.89
CA CYS A 145 4.89 -2.10 23.05
C CYS A 145 3.91 -3.23 23.41
N PHE A 146 3.30 -3.87 22.42
CA PHE A 146 2.39 -4.99 22.64
C PHE A 146 3.10 -6.17 23.31
N ASN A 147 4.25 -6.60 22.80
CA ASN A 147 4.99 -7.73 23.35
C ASN A 147 5.71 -7.43 24.68
N SER A 148 5.87 -6.15 25.04
CA SER A 148 6.42 -5.75 26.34
C SER A 148 5.41 -5.82 27.49
N ALA A 149 4.11 -5.98 27.18
CA ALA A 149 3.07 -6.12 28.17
C ALA A 149 3.32 -7.37 29.05
N LYS A 150 3.19 -7.21 30.37
CA LYS A 150 3.36 -8.31 31.32
C LYS A 150 2.00 -8.90 31.66
N GLY A 151 1.73 -10.11 31.16
CA GLY A 151 0.46 -10.80 31.36
C GLY A 151 -0.61 -10.38 30.36
N ASP A 152 -1.88 -10.55 30.73
CA ASP A 152 -3.04 -10.37 29.85
C ASP A 152 -3.54 -8.92 29.77
N SER A 153 -2.69 -7.94 30.04
CA SER A 153 -3.11 -6.54 30.10
C SER A 153 -2.04 -5.57 29.63
N ILE A 154 -2.46 -4.52 28.93
CA ILE A 154 -1.59 -3.47 28.40
C ILE A 154 -2.01 -2.11 28.98
N PHE A 155 -1.03 -1.23 29.16
CA PHE A 155 -1.29 0.12 29.62
C PHE A 155 -1.40 1.08 28.43
N VAL A 156 -2.44 1.90 28.44
CA VAL A 156 -2.77 2.88 27.42
C VAL A 156 -2.44 4.28 27.91
N VAL A 157 -1.76 5.04 27.06
CA VAL A 157 -1.50 6.48 27.22
C VAL A 157 -2.48 7.23 26.33
N ASP A 158 -3.60 7.69 26.88
CA ASP A 158 -4.63 8.42 26.14
C ASP A 158 -4.35 9.93 26.10
N ASP A 159 -4.12 10.53 27.27
CA ASP A 159 -3.70 11.91 27.47
C ASP A 159 -2.40 11.93 28.31
N GLN A 160 -1.47 12.82 27.99
CA GLN A 160 -0.22 13.02 28.76
C GLN A 160 -0.48 13.46 30.20
N ASN A 161 -1.63 14.07 30.48
CA ASN A 161 -2.04 14.49 31.82
C ASN A 161 -2.85 13.43 32.58
N GLN A 162 -3.15 12.30 31.95
CA GLN A 162 -3.94 11.22 32.55
C GLN A 162 -3.02 10.09 33.03
N PRO A 163 -3.33 9.43 34.17
CA PRO A 163 -2.64 8.20 34.55
C PRO A 163 -2.84 7.11 33.51
N LEU A 164 -1.88 6.18 33.44
CA LEU A 164 -1.94 5.02 32.56
C LEU A 164 -3.19 4.18 32.85
N ILE A 165 -3.94 3.86 31.80
CA ILE A 165 -5.17 3.07 31.89
C ILE A 165 -4.84 1.63 31.53
N LYS A 166 -5.21 0.68 32.39
CA LYS A 166 -5.02 -0.75 32.13
C LYS A 166 -6.21 -1.29 31.34
N ILE A 167 -5.94 -1.88 30.18
CA ILE A 167 -6.91 -2.63 29.37
C ILE A 167 -6.50 -4.10 29.25
#